data_AF-A0A9E5M3F8-F1
#
_entry.id   AF-A0A9E5M3F8-F1
#
_cell.length_a   1.000
_cell.length_b   1.000
_cell.length_c   1.000
_cell.angle_alpha   90.00
_cell.angle_beta   90.00
_cell.angle_gamma   90.00
#
_symmetry.space_group_name_H-M   'P 1'
#
loop_
_entity.id
_entity.type
_entity.pdbx_description
1 polymer ?
#
loop_
_entity_poly.entity_id
_entity_poly.type
_entity_poly.pdbx_seq_one_letter_code
_entity_poly.pdbx_strand_id
1 'polypeptide(L)'
;MSDSAQSLWPQAGYAQLKKDARGHLTVTDDFLRVLLLRPELAPIESSCKHEIQIHECLLENPRLDLQAADLAQIQDRDAADNMAVW
;
A
#
# COMPACT_ATOMS: atom_id res chain seq x y z
N MET A 1 -22.50 -17.48 -4.41
CA MET A 1 -22.54 -16.37 -3.43
C MET A 1 -22.15 -15.12 -4.18
N SER A 2 -23.15 -14.27 -4.43
CA SER A 2 -23.16 -13.19 -5.42
C SER A 2 -22.17 -12.07 -5.13
N ASP A 3 -21.94 -11.24 -6.15
CA ASP A 3 -21.20 -9.97 -6.21
C ASP A 3 -21.58 -8.91 -5.14
N SER A 4 -22.35 -9.27 -4.12
CA SER A 4 -22.85 -8.40 -3.06
C SER A 4 -21.75 -7.85 -2.15
N ALA A 5 -20.66 -8.59 -1.92
CA ALA A 5 -19.60 -8.13 -1.00
C ALA A 5 -18.89 -6.87 -1.53
N GLN A 6 -18.77 -6.73 -2.84
CA GLN A 6 -18.05 -5.66 -3.52
C GLN A 6 -18.77 -4.31 -3.38
N SER A 7 -20.10 -4.31 -3.28
CA SER A 7 -20.92 -3.10 -3.11
C SER A 7 -21.15 -2.72 -1.65
N LEU A 8 -20.97 -3.63 -0.69
CA LEU A 8 -21.18 -3.36 0.73
C LEU A 8 -20.08 -2.48 1.34
N TRP A 9 -18.82 -2.68 0.93
CA TRP A 9 -17.67 -1.88 1.38
C TRP A 9 -16.79 -1.46 0.20
N PRO A 10 -17.21 -0.46 -0.59
CA PRO A 10 -16.50 -0.06 -1.80
C PRO A 10 -15.05 0.40 -1.54
N GLN A 11 -14.78 0.97 -0.36
CA GLN A 11 -13.43 1.43 0.03
C GLN A 11 -12.51 0.31 0.55
N ALA A 12 -13.02 -0.91 0.76
CA ALA A 12 -12.22 -2.04 1.24
C ALA A 12 -11.25 -2.60 0.19
N GLY A 13 -11.30 -2.12 -1.06
CA GLY A 13 -10.41 -2.57 -2.13
C GLY A 13 -10.76 -3.95 -2.71
N TYR A 14 -11.86 -4.57 -2.28
CA TYR A 14 -12.29 -5.90 -2.73
C TYR A 14 -12.42 -6.00 -4.26
N ALA A 15 -12.76 -4.90 -4.92
CA ALA A 15 -12.82 -4.81 -6.39
C ALA A 15 -11.50 -5.18 -7.10
N GLN A 16 -10.37 -4.96 -6.44
CA GLN A 16 -9.05 -5.20 -7.03
C GLN A 16 -8.47 -6.58 -6.71
N LEU A 17 -9.10 -7.34 -5.81
CA LEU A 17 -8.70 -8.70 -5.50
C LEU A 17 -9.14 -9.67 -6.60
N LYS A 18 -8.34 -10.73 -6.81
CA LYS A 18 -8.66 -11.81 -7.76
C LYS A 18 -8.97 -13.09 -7.01
N LYS A 19 -9.78 -13.96 -7.60
CA LYS A 19 -10.02 -15.31 -7.06
C LYS A 19 -9.07 -16.31 -7.72
N ASP A 20 -8.47 -17.19 -6.93
CA ASP A 20 -7.71 -18.33 -7.45
C ASP A 20 -8.65 -19.44 -7.97
N ALA A 21 -8.08 -20.53 -8.47
CA ALA A 21 -8.84 -21.68 -8.98
C ALA A 21 -9.71 -22.38 -7.91
N ARG A 22 -9.45 -22.13 -6.62
CA ARG A 22 -10.21 -22.67 -5.47
C ARG A 22 -11.24 -21.67 -4.96
N GLY A 23 -11.28 -20.46 -5.52
CA GLY A 23 -12.18 -19.38 -5.12
C GLY A 23 -11.66 -18.47 -4.00
N HIS A 24 -10.41 -18.61 -3.56
CA HIS A 24 -9.82 -17.76 -2.53
C HIS A 24 -9.35 -16.42 -3.09
N LEU A 25 -9.42 -15.36 -2.28
CA LEU A 25 -8.90 -14.06 -2.66
C LEU A 25 -7.37 -14.05 -2.66
N THR A 26 -6.81 -13.55 -3.75
CA THR A 26 -5.38 -13.35 -3.95
C THR A 26 -5.11 -11.85 -3.96
N VAL A 27 -4.12 -11.44 -3.17
CA VAL A 27 -3.63 -10.06 -3.11
C VAL A 27 -3.00 -9.68 -4.45
N THR A 28 -3.47 -8.58 -5.02
CA THR A 28 -2.95 -8.03 -6.27
C THR A 28 -2.20 -6.73 -6.00
N ASP A 29 -1.40 -6.30 -6.97
CA ASP A 29 -0.69 -5.03 -6.89
C ASP A 29 -1.67 -3.85 -6.84
N ASP A 30 -2.79 -3.94 -7.57
CA ASP A 30 -3.84 -2.92 -7.52
C ASP A 30 -4.54 -2.83 -6.17
N PHE A 31 -4.70 -3.96 -5.48
CA PHE A 31 -5.19 -3.96 -4.10
C PHE A 31 -4.21 -3.25 -3.15
N LEU A 32 -2.90 -3.49 -3.30
CA LEU A 32 -1.89 -2.82 -2.48
C LEU A 32 -1.85 -1.31 -2.76
N ARG A 33 -1.99 -0.89 -4.02
CA ARG A 33 -2.12 0.54 -4.38
C ARG A 33 -3.33 1.20 -3.71
N VAL A 34 -4.46 0.50 -3.58
CA VAL A 34 -5.62 1.03 -2.84
C VAL A 34 -5.26 1.34 -1.40
N LEU A 35 -4.41 0.54 -0.75
CA LEU A 35 -3.94 0.80 0.61
C LEU A 35 -3.01 2.01 0.65
N LEU A 36 -2.01 2.06 -0.25
CA LEU A 36 -1.04 3.17 -0.32
C LEU A 36 -1.70 4.54 -0.60
N LEU A 37 -2.81 4.55 -1.34
CA LEU A 37 -3.57 5.77 -1.65
C LEU A 37 -4.47 6.25 -0.51
N ARG A 38 -4.55 5.51 0.59
CA ARG A 38 -5.35 5.93 1.74
C ARG A 38 -4.66 7.07 2.50
N PRO A 39 -5.42 8.00 3.09
CA PRO A 39 -4.85 9.13 3.82
C PRO A 39 -3.99 8.71 5.01
N GLU A 40 -4.19 7.51 5.57
CA GLU A 40 -3.38 6.97 6.66
C GLU A 40 -1.96 6.57 6.22
N LEU A 41 -1.74 6.30 4.92
CA LEU A 41 -0.44 5.91 4.34
C LEU A 41 0.11 6.93 3.33
N ALA A 42 -0.72 7.87 2.88
CA ALA A 42 -0.29 8.93 1.97
C ALA A 42 0.63 9.93 2.69
N PRO A 43 1.68 10.45 2.01
CA PRO A 43 2.52 11.51 2.57
C PRO A 43 1.71 12.73 2.97
N ILE A 44 2.11 13.36 4.06
CA ILE A 44 1.48 14.57 4.60
C ILE A 44 2.37 15.79 4.40
N GLU A 45 1.88 16.98 4.74
CA GLU A 45 2.64 18.24 4.54
C GLU A 45 4.01 18.24 5.25
N SER A 46 4.13 17.56 6.39
CA SER A 46 5.37 17.43 7.14
C SER A 46 6.29 16.31 6.67
N SER A 47 5.85 15.46 5.73
CA SER A 47 6.66 14.36 5.21
C SER A 47 7.89 14.88 4.48
N CYS A 48 9.03 14.23 4.70
CA CYS A 48 10.26 14.61 4.01
C CYS A 48 10.28 14.10 2.56
N LYS A 49 11.24 14.60 1.77
CA LYS A 49 11.38 14.22 0.35
C LYS A 49 11.56 12.72 0.13
N HIS A 50 12.26 12.03 1.03
CA HIS A 50 12.47 10.58 0.91
C HIS A 50 11.20 9.78 1.17
N GLU A 51 10.35 10.19 2.12
CA GLU A 51 9.04 9.56 2.34
C GLU A 51 8.17 9.66 1.08
N ILE A 52 8.11 10.85 0.47
CA ILE A 52 7.35 11.10 -0.75
C ILE A 52 7.89 10.22 -1.89
N GLN A 53 9.21 10.20 -2.09
CA GLN A 53 9.82 9.43 -3.16
C GLN A 53 9.60 7.92 -2.99
N ILE A 54 9.75 7.39 -1.77
CA ILE A 54 9.49 5.97 -1.50
C ILE A 54 8.01 5.66 -1.74
N HIS A 55 7.09 6.52 -1.30
CA HIS A 55 5.66 6.34 -1.54
C HIS A 55 5.34 6.29 -3.04
N GLU A 56 5.92 7.18 -3.85
CA GLU A 56 5.78 7.16 -5.31
C GLU A 56 6.34 5.86 -5.91
N CYS A 57 7.52 5.41 -5.48
CA CYS A 57 8.11 4.13 -5.92
C CYS A 57 7.23 2.94 -5.55
N LEU A 58 6.61 2.94 -4.38
CA LEU A 58 5.66 1.90 -3.95
C LEU A 58 4.36 1.94 -4.75
N LEU A 59 3.88 3.13 -5.14
CA LEU A 59 2.71 3.21 -6.03
C LEU A 59 2.99 2.59 -7.40
N GLU A 60 4.21 2.75 -7.92
CA GLU A 60 4.63 2.10 -9.18
C GLU A 60 4.81 0.59 -8.98
N ASN A 61 5.59 0.19 -7.98
CA ASN A 61 5.89 -1.19 -7.63
C ASN A 61 5.53 -1.47 -6.14
N PRO A 62 4.30 -1.89 -5.84
CA PRO A 62 3.83 -2.03 -4.45
C PRO A 62 4.45 -3.19 -3.70
N ARG A 63 5.27 -4.02 -4.37
CA ARG A 63 6.02 -5.13 -3.77
C ARG A 63 7.52 -4.85 -3.75
N LEU A 64 7.92 -3.60 -3.95
CA LEU A 64 9.32 -3.20 -3.87
C LEU A 64 9.85 -3.52 -2.47
N ASP A 65 10.96 -4.25 -2.43
CA ASP A 65 11.67 -4.56 -1.20
C ASP A 65 12.49 -3.35 -0.76
N LEU A 66 12.02 -2.65 0.27
CA LEU A 66 12.67 -1.45 0.78
C LEU A 66 13.92 -1.84 1.59
N GLN A 67 15.07 -1.30 1.21
CA GLN A 67 16.30 -1.59 1.91
C GLN A 67 16.46 -0.65 3.11
N ALA A 68 17.19 -1.11 4.13
CA ALA A 68 17.52 -0.29 5.29
C ALA A 68 18.23 1.02 4.92
N ALA A 69 18.96 1.03 3.80
CA ALA A 69 19.62 2.23 3.29
C ALA A 69 18.64 3.29 2.77
N ASP A 70 17.52 2.87 2.18
CA ASP A 70 16.47 3.77 1.70
C ASP A 70 15.76 4.42 2.89
N LEU A 71 15.43 3.61 3.90
CA LEU A 71 14.74 4.05 5.11
C LEU A 71 15.61 4.94 6.01
N ALA A 72 16.94 4.76 6.00
CA ALA A 72 17.85 5.58 6.79
C ALA A 72 17.86 7.07 6.38
N GLN A 73 17.32 7.39 5.20
CA GLN A 73 17.20 8.77 4.70
C GLN A 73 15.89 9.46 5.11
N ILE A 74 14.95 8.71 5.69
CA ILE A 74 13.70 9.25 6.24
C ILE A 74 14.01 9.99 7.55
N GLN A 75 13.48 11.21 7.68
CA GLN A 75 13.74 12.06 8.84
C GLN A 75 12.92 11.64 10.07
N ASP A 76 11.66 11.26 9.86
CA ASP A 76 10.80 10.73 10.92
C ASP A 76 11.04 9.24 11.11
N ARG A 77 11.59 8.88 12.28
CA ARG A 77 11.91 7.49 12.59
C ARG A 77 10.66 6.61 12.74
N ASP A 78 9.55 7.18 13.20
CA ASP A 78 8.29 6.41 13.32
C ASP A 78 7.74 6.07 11.93
N ALA A 79 7.81 7.03 11.00
CA ALA A 79 7.49 6.78 9.59
C ALA A 79 8.42 5.72 8.97
N ALA A 80 9.73 5.80 9.22
CA ALA A 80 10.70 4.82 8.73
C ALA A 80 10.41 3.40 9.25
N ASP A 81 10.11 3.26 10.54
CA ASP A 81 9.81 1.96 11.16
C ASP A 81 8.50 1.37 10.60
N ASN A 82 7.48 2.21 10.36
CA ASN A 82 6.24 1.78 9.70
C ASN A 82 6.46 1.33 8.26
N MET A 83 7.31 2.03 7.50
CA MET A 83 7.66 1.65 6.13
C MET A 83 8.51 0.39 6.07
N ALA A 84 9.29 0.07 7.11
CA ALA A 84 10.11 -1.14 7.18
C ALA A 84 9.29 -2.44 7.23
N VAL A 85 8.00 -2.37 7.57
CA VAL A 85 7.10 -3.53 7.67
C VAL A 85 6.05 -3.58 6.56
N TRP A 86 6.17 -2.70 5.57
CA TRP A 86 5.41 -2.77 4.31
C TRP A 86 5.71 -4.07 3.57
#